data_AF-A0A3N6YWZ0-F1
#
_entry.id   AF-A0A3N6YWZ0-F1
#
_cell.length_a   1.000
_cell.length_b   1.000
_cell.length_c   1.000
_cell.angle_alpha   90.00
_cell.angle_beta   90.00
_cell.angle_gamma   90.00
#
_symmetry.space_group_name_H-M   'P 1'
#
loop_
_entity.id
_entity.type
_entity.pdbx_description
1 polymer ?
#
loop_
_entity_poly.entity_id
_entity_poly.type
_entity_poly.pdbx_seq_one_letter_code
_entity_poly.pdbx_strand_id
1 'polypeptide(L)'
;MTSPATSRTARALLAGAATSAYYATPDFIASRRRRGLTKIALAAVVTAASLPDALSPRSDDPTDSRSRRAEIQSLPRSRKLALAGGATAFLAGSVALTVGAERWVFRRGEARAAAGARLPHTRAAVFYGALTTVLSLIPTPDERR
;
A
#
# COMPACT_ATOMS: atom_id res chain seq x y z
N MET A 1 -16.11 22.50 5.30
CA MET A 1 -15.28 21.65 6.17
C MET A 1 -15.94 20.27 6.19
N THR A 2 -15.38 19.27 5.52
CA THR A 2 -15.91 17.90 5.57
C THR A 2 -15.55 17.29 6.92
N SER A 3 -16.49 16.56 7.53
CA SER A 3 -16.24 15.87 8.80
C SER A 3 -15.10 14.86 8.64
N PRO A 4 -14.23 14.64 9.66
CA PRO A 4 -13.17 13.64 9.62
C PRO A 4 -13.68 12.21 9.29
N ALA A 5 -14.94 11.90 9.64
CA ALA A 5 -15.57 10.64 9.25
C ALA A 5 -15.82 10.55 7.73
N THR A 6 -16.19 11.67 7.10
CA THR A 6 -16.42 11.76 5.64
C THR A 6 -15.11 11.64 4.86
N SER A 7 -14.02 12.23 5.35
CA SER A 7 -12.70 12.11 4.69
C SER A 7 -12.13 10.70 4.79
N ARG A 8 -12.27 10.02 5.94
CA ARG A 8 -11.85 8.62 6.09
C ARG A 8 -12.62 7.69 5.17
N THR A 9 -13.94 7.82 5.12
CA THR A 9 -14.79 7.00 4.25
C THR A 9 -14.40 7.20 2.78
N ALA A 10 -14.19 8.45 2.34
CA ALA A 10 -13.75 8.75 0.98
C ALA A 10 -12.40 8.12 0.65
N ARG A 11 -11.41 8.18 1.56
CA ARG A 11 -10.10 7.54 1.38
C ARG A 11 -10.19 6.02 1.36
N ALA A 12 -11.00 5.41 2.22
CA ALA A 12 -11.20 3.97 2.25
C ALA A 12 -11.88 3.46 0.96
N LEU A 13 -12.85 4.21 0.43
CA LEU A 13 -13.47 3.93 -0.86
C LEU A 13 -12.48 4.08 -2.00
N LEU A 14 -11.68 5.16 -2.00
CA LEU A 14 -10.63 5.38 -3.01
C LEU A 14 -9.61 4.23 -3.01
N ALA A 15 -9.12 3.82 -1.84
CA ALA A 15 -8.15 2.75 -1.70
C ALA A 15 -8.68 1.40 -2.20
N GLY A 16 -9.94 1.06 -1.87
CA GLY A 16 -10.58 -0.17 -2.36
C GLY A 16 -10.87 -0.13 -3.86
N ALA A 17 -11.34 1.00 -4.39
CA ALA A 17 -11.57 1.18 -5.82
C ALA A 17 -10.26 1.08 -6.61
N ALA A 18 -9.20 1.75 -6.15
CA ALA A 18 -7.89 1.69 -6.77
C ALA A 18 -7.29 0.28 -6.72
N THR A 19 -7.45 -0.44 -5.59
CA THR A 19 -7.02 -1.84 -5.44
C THR A 19 -7.78 -2.77 -6.40
N SER A 20 -9.10 -2.58 -6.53
CA SER A 20 -9.92 -3.33 -7.49
C SER A 20 -9.44 -3.08 -8.92
N ALA A 21 -9.26 -1.81 -9.30
CA ALA A 21 -8.77 -1.47 -10.63
C ALA A 21 -7.37 -2.05 -10.91
N TYR A 22 -6.50 -2.05 -9.90
CA TYR A 22 -5.14 -2.56 -9.99
C TYR A 22 -5.10 -4.04 -10.35
N TYR A 23 -5.91 -4.87 -9.68
CA TYR A 23 -5.95 -6.31 -9.91
C TYR A 23 -6.86 -6.72 -11.07
N ALA A 24 -7.85 -5.90 -11.46
CA ALA A 24 -8.72 -6.17 -12.60
C ALA A 24 -8.09 -5.79 -13.95
N THR A 25 -7.03 -4.96 -13.94
CA THR A 25 -6.31 -4.46 -15.13
C THR A 25 -6.05 -5.51 -16.23
N PRO A 26 -5.64 -6.76 -15.94
CA PRO A 26 -5.42 -7.79 -16.97
C PRO A 26 -6.62 -8.10 -17.86
N ASP A 27 -7.83 -7.96 -17.33
CA ASP A 27 -9.06 -8.32 -18.03
C ASP A 27 -9.47 -7.24 -19.06
N PHE A 28 -9.01 -5.99 -18.87
CA PHE A 28 -9.42 -4.84 -19.69
C PHE A 28 -8.30 -4.28 -20.59
N ILE A 29 -7.03 -4.51 -20.23
CA ILE A 29 -5.88 -3.93 -20.93
C ILE A 29 -5.02 -5.06 -21.50
N ALA A 30 -5.09 -5.30 -22.80
CA ALA A 30 -4.33 -6.40 -23.43
C ALA A 30 -2.80 -6.19 -23.36
N SER A 31 -2.28 -4.96 -23.52
CA SER A 31 -0.82 -4.75 -23.65
C SER A 31 -0.10 -4.65 -22.30
N ARG A 32 1.02 -5.38 -22.16
CA ARG A 32 1.80 -5.46 -20.92
C ARG A 32 2.32 -4.10 -20.45
N ARG A 33 2.80 -3.25 -21.37
CA ARG A 33 3.30 -1.90 -21.04
C ARG A 33 2.21 -1.00 -20.47
N ARG A 34 1.01 -1.01 -21.08
CA ARG A 34 -0.13 -0.21 -20.59
C ARG A 34 -0.60 -0.70 -19.22
N ARG A 35 -0.66 -2.02 -18.99
CA ARG A 35 -0.96 -2.57 -17.65
C ARG A 35 0.00 -2.03 -16.59
N GLY A 36 1.30 -2.01 -16.89
CA GLY A 36 2.33 -1.47 -15.99
C GLY A 36 2.11 0.01 -15.67
N LEU A 37 1.86 0.83 -16.68
CA LEU A 37 1.57 2.26 -16.49
C LEU A 37 0.29 2.49 -15.67
N THR A 38 -0.78 1.74 -15.94
CA THR A 38 -2.02 1.81 -15.16
C THR A 38 -1.78 1.47 -13.70
N LYS A 39 -1.02 0.41 -13.42
CA LYS A 39 -0.64 0.04 -12.06
C LYS A 39 0.16 1.13 -11.35
N ILE A 40 1.15 1.73 -12.02
CA ILE A 40 1.95 2.83 -11.48
C ILE A 40 1.06 4.05 -11.20
N ALA A 41 0.17 4.41 -12.13
CA ALA A 41 -0.74 5.53 -11.96
C ALA A 41 -1.68 5.33 -10.75
N LEU A 42 -2.25 4.13 -10.60
CA LEU A 42 -3.10 3.80 -9.46
C LEU A 42 -2.33 3.85 -8.13
N ALA A 43 -1.11 3.33 -8.09
CA ALA A 43 -0.25 3.42 -6.92
C ALA A 43 0.09 4.88 -6.56
N ALA A 44 0.38 5.71 -7.57
CA ALA A 44 0.63 7.14 -7.37
C ALA A 44 -0.58 7.88 -6.80
N VAL A 45 -1.80 7.59 -7.29
CA VAL A 45 -3.05 8.17 -6.76
C VAL A 45 -3.25 7.82 -5.29
N VAL A 46 -3.10 6.54 -4.93
CA VAL A 46 -3.24 6.11 -3.52
C VAL A 46 -2.16 6.76 -2.64
N THR A 47 -0.93 6.86 -3.13
CA THR A 47 0.17 7.52 -2.40
C THR A 47 -0.13 9.01 -2.19
N ALA A 48 -0.58 9.71 -3.23
CA ALA A 48 -0.95 11.11 -3.16
C ALA A 48 -2.10 11.37 -2.17
N ALA A 49 -3.06 10.43 -2.07
CA ALA A 49 -4.16 10.54 -1.11
C ALA A 49 -3.70 10.45 0.36
N SER A 50 -2.54 9.82 0.62
CA SER A 50 -1.94 9.67 1.95
C SER A 50 -0.98 10.81 2.32
N LEU A 51 -0.55 11.64 1.35
CA LEU A 51 0.38 12.75 1.60
C LEU A 51 -0.09 13.75 2.66
N PRO A 52 -1.37 14.19 2.69
CA PRO A 52 -1.83 15.14 3.70
C PRO A 52 -1.64 14.63 5.12
N ASP A 53 -1.80 13.33 5.35
CA ASP A 53 -1.62 12.73 6.67
C ASP A 53 -0.12 12.64 7.03
N ALA A 54 0.75 12.42 6.04
CA ALA A 54 2.21 12.41 6.23
C ALA A 54 2.80 13.81 6.45
N LEU A 55 2.18 14.84 5.87
CA LEU A 55 2.61 16.24 5.97
C LEU A 55 1.92 17.00 7.12
N SER A 56 0.90 16.39 7.73
CA SER A 56 0.25 16.98 8.89
C SER A 56 1.29 17.20 9.98
N PRO A 57 1.35 18.39 10.61
CA PRO A 57 2.31 18.67 11.68
C PRO A 57 2.07 17.66 12.80
N ARG A 58 2.90 16.63 12.86
CA ARG A 58 2.88 15.71 13.98
C ARG A 58 3.38 16.54 15.17
N SER A 59 2.64 16.51 16.26
CA SER A 59 3.05 17.13 17.53
C SER A 59 4.18 16.30 18.17
N ASP A 60 5.20 15.98 17.38
CA ASP A 60 6.41 15.35 17.87
C ASP A 60 7.16 16.44 18.63
N ASP A 61 7.40 16.21 19.90
CA ASP A 61 8.24 17.11 20.70
C ASP A 61 9.62 17.22 19.99
N PRO A 62 10.05 18.42 19.57
CA PRO A 62 11.33 18.60 18.91
C PRO A 62 12.51 18.12 19.79
N THR A 63 12.30 18.07 21.10
CA THR A 63 13.25 17.53 22.08
C THR A 63 13.36 16.01 21.98
N ASP A 64 12.26 15.27 21.82
CA ASP A 64 12.26 13.81 21.61
C ASP A 64 12.96 13.45 20.30
N SER A 65 12.62 14.15 19.21
CA SER A 65 13.24 13.93 17.89
C SER A 65 14.76 14.15 17.90
N ARG A 66 15.22 15.20 18.58
CA ARG A 66 16.65 15.51 18.73
C ARG A 66 17.36 14.46 19.60
N SER A 67 16.71 14.00 20.66
CA SER A 67 17.22 12.97 21.57
C SER A 67 17.39 11.62 20.86
N ARG A 68 16.39 11.16 20.11
CA ARG A 68 16.48 9.93 19.29
C ARG A 68 17.60 10.00 18.26
N ARG A 69 17.79 11.16 17.63
CA ARG A 69 18.87 11.35 16.65
C ARG A 69 20.24 11.27 17.30
N ALA A 70 20.41 11.87 18.48
CA ALA A 70 21.64 11.80 19.26
C ALA A 70 21.94 10.37 19.73
N GLU A 71 20.91 9.62 20.14
CA GLU A 71 21.03 8.20 20.50
C GLU A 71 21.50 7.35 19.31
N ILE A 72 20.89 7.51 18.13
CA ILE A 72 21.34 6.80 16.93
C ILE A 72 22.79 7.16 16.58
N GLN A 73 23.19 8.41 16.79
CA GLN A 73 24.56 8.87 16.54
C GLN A 73 25.57 8.34 17.56
N SER A 74 25.18 8.08 18.80
CA SER A 74 26.06 7.50 19.82
C SER A 74 26.26 5.99 19.65
N LEU A 75 25.43 5.31 18.84
CA LEU A 75 25.57 3.88 18.59
C LEU A 75 26.94 3.51 17.95
N PRO A 76 27.52 2.36 18.34
CA PRO A 76 28.73 1.83 17.71
C PRO A 76 28.49 1.50 16.23
N ARG A 77 29.55 1.56 15.41
CA ARG A 77 29.49 1.33 13.96
C ARG A 77 28.81 0.01 13.59
N SER A 78 29.10 -1.06 14.33
CA SER A 78 28.48 -2.38 14.10
C SER A 78 26.95 -2.36 14.26
N ARG A 79 26.42 -1.65 15.25
CA ARG A 79 24.95 -1.51 15.44
C ARG A 79 24.32 -0.62 14.39
N LYS A 80 24.98 0.47 13.98
CA LYS A 80 24.52 1.30 12.86
C LYS A 80 24.45 0.51 11.55
N LEU A 81 25.47 -0.30 11.28
CA LEU A 81 25.50 -1.18 10.11
C LEU A 81 24.42 -2.26 10.20
N ALA A 82 24.20 -2.85 11.37
CA ALA A 82 23.11 -3.81 11.57
C ALA A 82 21.72 -3.19 11.36
N LEU A 83 21.50 -1.96 11.86
CA LEU A 83 20.23 -1.23 11.65
C LEU A 83 20.03 -0.89 10.18
N ALA A 84 21.04 -0.35 9.51
CA ALA A 84 20.98 -0.03 8.09
C ALA A 84 20.74 -1.30 7.25
N GLY A 85 21.51 -2.35 7.51
CA GLY A 85 21.37 -3.65 6.84
C GLY A 85 19.98 -4.28 7.07
N GLY A 86 19.49 -4.22 8.30
CA GLY A 86 18.15 -4.70 8.66
C GLY A 86 17.05 -3.91 7.94
N ALA A 87 17.15 -2.58 7.88
CA ALA A 87 16.20 -1.74 7.16
C ALA A 87 16.21 -2.03 5.66
N THR A 88 17.40 -2.15 5.05
CA THR A 88 17.53 -2.51 3.63
C THR A 88 16.97 -3.91 3.35
N ALA A 89 17.29 -4.90 4.18
CA ALA A 89 16.78 -6.26 4.04
C ALA A 89 15.26 -6.32 4.18
N PHE A 90 14.70 -5.57 5.13
CA PHE A 90 13.25 -5.47 5.32
C PHE A 90 12.57 -4.86 4.09
N LEU A 91 13.10 -3.75 3.56
CA LEU A 91 12.56 -3.11 2.36
C LEU A 91 12.63 -4.04 1.14
N ALA A 92 13.79 -4.68 0.91
CA ALA A 92 13.97 -5.65 -0.17
C ALA A 92 13.02 -6.84 -0.03
N GLY A 93 12.88 -7.38 1.19
CA GLY A 93 11.94 -8.44 1.52
C GLY A 93 10.49 -8.06 1.24
N SER A 94 10.09 -6.84 1.62
CA SER A 94 8.74 -6.31 1.35
C SER A 94 8.44 -6.22 -0.15
N VAL A 95 9.38 -5.73 -0.95
CA VAL A 95 9.26 -5.69 -2.41
C VAL A 95 9.14 -7.10 -2.99
N ALA A 96 10.02 -8.02 -2.56
CA ALA A 96 10.00 -9.41 -3.03
C ALA A 96 8.68 -10.11 -2.71
N LEU A 97 8.18 -9.93 -1.49
CA LEU A 97 6.88 -10.47 -1.04
C LEU A 97 5.74 -9.90 -1.89
N THR A 98 5.73 -8.58 -2.13
CA THR A 98 4.71 -7.93 -2.96
C THR A 98 4.71 -8.48 -4.38
N VAL A 99 5.87 -8.56 -5.03
CA VAL A 99 6.02 -9.14 -6.37
C VAL A 99 5.60 -10.62 -6.40
N GLY A 100 5.97 -11.38 -5.38
CA GLY A 100 5.58 -12.78 -5.23
C GLY A 100 4.06 -12.95 -5.16
N ALA A 101 3.40 -12.14 -4.33
CA ALA A 101 1.95 -12.11 -4.19
C ALA A 101 1.26 -11.73 -5.52
N GLU A 102 1.73 -10.70 -6.21
CA GLU A 102 1.18 -10.30 -7.51
C GLU A 102 1.29 -11.42 -8.55
N ARG A 103 2.44 -12.09 -8.64
CA ARG A 103 2.63 -13.20 -9.56
C ARG A 103 1.71 -14.37 -9.21
N TRP A 104 1.51 -14.65 -7.93
CA TRP A 104 0.57 -15.69 -7.49
C TRP A 104 -0.87 -15.37 -7.87
N VAL A 105 -1.34 -14.13 -7.62
CA VAL A 105 -2.68 -13.68 -8.01
C VAL A 105 -2.89 -13.80 -9.52
N PHE A 106 -1.91 -13.35 -10.31
CA PHE A 106 -1.97 -13.44 -11.78
C PHE A 106 -2.03 -14.90 -12.25
N ARG A 107 -1.16 -15.78 -11.74
CA ARG A 107 -1.20 -17.22 -12.10
C ARG A 107 -2.55 -17.86 -11.78
N ARG A 108 -3.16 -17.50 -10.64
CA ARG A 108 -4.48 -18.00 -10.27
C ARG A 108 -5.57 -17.51 -11.22
N GLY A 109 -5.47 -16.27 -11.71
CA GLY A 109 -6.35 -15.74 -12.74
C GLY A 109 -6.18 -16.47 -14.07
N GLU A 110 -4.94 -16.67 -14.53
CA GLU A 110 -4.67 -17.43 -15.77
C GLU A 110 -5.19 -18.87 -15.70
N ALA A 111 -5.08 -19.54 -14.54
CA ALA A 111 -5.67 -20.86 -14.34
C ALA A 111 -7.20 -20.86 -14.48
N ARG A 112 -7.87 -19.78 -14.04
CA ARG A 112 -9.32 -19.60 -14.25
C ARG A 112 -9.66 -19.25 -15.69
N ALA A 113 -8.80 -18.49 -16.36
CA ALA A 113 -8.93 -18.19 -17.78
C ALA A 113 -8.89 -19.48 -18.61
N ALA A 114 -7.94 -20.37 -18.30
CA ALA A 114 -7.83 -21.69 -18.91
C ALA A 114 -9.06 -22.58 -18.64
N ALA A 115 -9.73 -22.38 -17.51
CA ALA A 115 -11.01 -23.03 -17.18
C ALA A 115 -12.24 -22.36 -17.84
N GLY A 116 -12.05 -21.38 -18.72
CA GLY A 116 -13.12 -20.72 -19.48
C GLY A 116 -13.87 -19.61 -18.74
N ALA A 117 -13.36 -19.13 -17.60
CA ALA A 117 -14.01 -18.06 -16.85
C ALA A 117 -14.01 -16.73 -17.63
N ARG A 118 -15.16 -16.06 -17.71
CA ARG A 118 -15.26 -14.67 -18.18
C ARG A 118 -14.78 -13.74 -17.06
N LEU A 119 -13.80 -12.87 -17.35
CA LEU A 119 -13.16 -11.94 -16.40
C LEU A 119 -12.48 -12.64 -15.19
N PRO A 120 -11.44 -13.47 -15.45
CA PRO A 120 -10.82 -14.32 -14.44
C PRO A 120 -10.15 -13.56 -13.28
N HIS A 121 -9.77 -12.30 -13.48
CA HIS A 121 -9.09 -11.48 -12.47
C HIS A 121 -10.04 -10.54 -11.72
N THR A 122 -11.13 -10.11 -12.36
CA THR A 122 -12.06 -9.09 -11.83
C THR A 122 -12.73 -9.54 -10.53
N ARG A 123 -13.17 -10.80 -10.42
CA ARG A 123 -13.81 -11.28 -9.18
C ARG A 123 -12.86 -11.23 -7.98
N ALA A 124 -11.60 -11.61 -8.17
CA ALA A 124 -10.59 -11.51 -7.12
C ALA A 124 -10.25 -10.05 -6.81
N ALA A 125 -10.22 -9.21 -7.85
CA ALA A 125 -9.96 -7.80 -7.70
C ALA A 125 -11.02 -7.07 -6.86
N VAL A 126 -12.31 -7.36 -7.09
CA VAL A 126 -13.42 -6.83 -6.26
C VAL A 126 -13.29 -7.29 -4.82
N PHE A 127 -12.94 -8.56 -4.59
CA PHE A 127 -12.70 -9.08 -3.23
C PHE A 127 -11.56 -8.33 -2.53
N TYR A 128 -10.41 -8.15 -3.19
CA TYR A 128 -9.30 -7.41 -2.61
C TYR A 128 -9.63 -5.95 -2.36
N GLY A 129 -10.38 -5.30 -3.26
CA GLY A 129 -10.86 -3.94 -3.05
C GLY A 129 -11.78 -3.80 -1.85
N ALA A 130 -12.75 -4.70 -1.71
CA ALA A 130 -13.64 -4.73 -0.55
C ALA A 130 -12.85 -4.95 0.75
N LEU A 131 -11.89 -5.89 0.75
CA LEU A 131 -11.01 -6.12 1.89
C LEU A 131 -10.21 -4.87 2.24
N THR A 132 -9.59 -4.20 1.26
CA THR A 132 -8.86 -2.95 1.48
C THR A 132 -9.76 -1.88 2.07
N THR A 133 -10.98 -1.68 1.54
CA THR A 133 -11.92 -0.71 2.10
C THR A 133 -12.27 -1.02 3.56
N VAL A 134 -12.59 -2.28 3.88
CA VAL A 134 -12.91 -2.69 5.25
C VAL A 134 -11.73 -2.42 6.18
N LEU A 135 -10.51 -2.80 5.77
CA LEU A 135 -9.31 -2.56 6.57
C LEU A 135 -9.02 -1.07 6.77
N SER A 136 -9.21 -0.23 5.74
CA SER A 136 -9.02 1.22 5.83
C SER A 136 -10.07 1.94 6.68
N LEU A 137 -11.20 1.30 6.98
CA LEU A 137 -12.20 1.84 7.90
C LEU A 137 -11.87 1.57 9.37
N ILE A 138 -10.93 0.65 9.65
CA ILE A 138 -10.50 0.35 11.02
C ILE A 138 -9.83 1.60 11.60
N PRO A 139 -10.36 2.20 12.69
CA PRO A 139 -9.77 3.37 13.31
C PRO A 139 -8.39 3.05 13.86
N THR A 140 -7.43 3.94 13.64
CA THR A 140 -6.10 3.81 14.26
C THR A 140 -6.19 4.16 15.76
N PRO A 141 -5.27 3.66 16.59
CA PRO A 141 -5.30 3.87 18.05
C PRO A 141 -5.35 5.35 18.46
N ASP A 142 -4.71 6.21 17.66
CA ASP A 142 -4.64 7.66 17.88
C ASP A 142 -6.01 8.34 17.76
N GLU A 143 -6.98 7.73 17.06
CA GLU A 143 -8.32 8.27 16.83
C GLU A 143 -9.35 7.81 17.87
N ARG A 144 -8.96 6.94 18.83
CA ARG A 144 -9.82 6.41 19.89
C ARG A 144 -9.69 7.14 21.23
N ARG A 145 -8.77 8.10 21.33
CA ARG A 145 -8.59 8.98 22.49
C ARG A 145 -9.31 10.30 22.27
#